data_AF-A0A497AMD0-F1
#
_entry.id   AF-A0A497AMD0-F1
#
_cell.length_a   1.000
_cell.length_b   1.000
_cell.length_c   1.000
_cell.angle_alpha   90.00
_cell.angle_beta   90.00
_cell.angle_gamma   90.00
#
_symmetry.space_group_name_H-M   'P 1'
#
loop_
_entity.id
_entity.type
_entity.pdbx_description
1 polymer ?
#
loop_
_entity_poly.entity_id
_entity_poly.type
_entity_poly.pdbx_seq_one_letter_code
_entity_poly.pdbx_strand_id
1 'polypeptide(L)' 'MHLKTLTPLWTGGADRNSDRPRETGLIGSMRWWYEGIVRGMGGRVCNATADKA' A
#
# COMPACT_ATOMS: atom_id res chain seq x y z
N MET A 1 -20.27 -2.97 -1.37
CA MET A 1 -19.41 -1.77 -1.45
C MET A 1 -18.94 -1.64 -2.88
N HIS A 2 -19.27 -0.56 -3.59
CA HIS A 2 -18.78 -0.29 -4.95
C HIS A 2 -17.92 0.99 -4.92
N LEU A 3 -16.68 0.90 -5.41
CA LEU A 3 -15.76 2.03 -5.52
C LEU A 3 -15.64 2.44 -6.98
N LYS A 4 -15.69 3.76 -7.23
CA LYS A 4 -15.46 4.34 -8.55
C LYS A 4 -14.30 5.31 -8.46
N THR A 5 -13.33 5.14 -9.34
CA THR A 5 -12.17 6.03 -9.43
C THR A 5 -12.60 7.35 -10.08
N LEU A 6 -12.34 8.48 -9.42
CA LEU A 6 -12.62 9.82 -9.96
C LEU A 6 -11.54 10.29 -10.94
N THR A 7 -10.32 9.80 -10.75
CA THR A 7 -9.18 9.95 -11.66
C THR A 7 -8.65 8.57 -12.03
N PRO A 8 -7.89 8.42 -13.13
CA PRO A 8 -7.19 7.17 -13.39
C PRO A 8 -6.33 6.79 -12.19
N LEU A 9 -6.30 5.50 -11.88
CA LEU A 9 -5.46 4.96 -10.82
C LEU A 9 -4.15 4.47 -11.43
N TRP A 10 -3.04 4.85 -10.81
CA TRP A 10 -1.71 4.49 -11.29
C TRP A 10 -0.98 3.60 -10.29
N THR A 11 -0.39 2.53 -10.79
CA THR A 11 0.48 1.63 -10.01
C THR A 11 1.61 1.15 -10.92
N GLY A 12 2.83 1.08 -10.39
CA GLY A 12 3.98 0.62 -11.16
C GLY A 12 3.96 -0.88 -11.42
N GLY A 13 4.13 -1.27 -12.68
CA GLY A 13 4.45 -2.64 -13.11
C GLY A 13 5.95 -2.94 -13.06
N ALA A 14 6.32 -4.17 -13.41
CA ALA A 14 7.72 -4.62 -13.42
C ALA A 14 8.62 -3.74 -14.31
N ASP A 15 8.08 -3.29 -15.44
CA ASP A 15 8.78 -2.41 -16.39
C ASP A 15 8.67 -0.92 -16.01
N ARG A 16 8.25 -0.60 -14.78
CA ARG A 16 8.00 0.77 -14.27
C ARG A 16 6.92 1.53 -15.04
N ASN A 17 6.06 0.80 -15.75
CA ASN A 17 4.92 1.36 -16.48
C ASN A 17 3.65 1.37 -15.62
N SER A 18 2.67 2.18 -16.00
CA SER A 18 1.34 2.26 -15.36
C SER A 18 0.24 1.93 -16.37
N ASP A 19 0.42 0.81 -17.07
CA ASP A 19 -0.45 0.32 -18.13
C ASP A 19 -1.83 -0.11 -17.61
N ARG A 20 -1.86 -0.66 -16.39
CA ARG A 20 -3.08 -1.00 -15.65
C ARG A 20 -2.87 -0.89 -14.15
N PRO A 21 -3.94 -0.62 -13.37
CA PRO A 21 -3.91 -0.80 -11.93
C PRO A 21 -3.53 -2.24 -11.57
N ARG A 22 -2.61 -2.39 -10.62
CA ARG A 22 -2.14 -3.67 -10.09
C ARG A 22 -2.69 -3.85 -8.69
N GLU A 23 -3.37 -4.97 -8.45
CA GLU A 23 -3.96 -5.26 -7.14
C GLU A 23 -2.90 -5.32 -6.03
N THR A 24 -1.70 -5.79 -6.37
CA THR A 24 -0.56 -5.86 -5.44
C THR A 24 -0.14 -4.49 -4.92
N GLY A 25 -0.14 -3.46 -5.79
CA GLY A 25 0.14 -2.09 -5.38
C GLY A 25 -0.91 -1.57 -4.40
N LEU A 26 -2.20 -1.83 -4.70
CA LEU A 26 -3.31 -1.43 -3.82
C LEU A 26 -3.28 -2.13 -2.47
N ILE A 27 -3.07 -3.44 -2.44
CA ILE A 27 -2.95 -4.22 -1.20
C ILE A 27 -1.76 -3.74 -0.37
N GLY A 28 -0.63 -3.44 -1.01
CA GLY A 28 0.54 -2.86 -0.35
C GLY A 28 0.24 -1.51 0.30
N SER A 29 -0.45 -0.62 -0.41
CA SER A 29 -0.89 0.67 0.14
C SER A 29 -1.87 0.51 1.30
N MET A 30 -2.82 -0.43 1.20
CA MET A 30 -3.75 -0.73 2.30
C MET A 30 -3.01 -1.24 3.53
N ARG A 31 -2.05 -2.17 3.36
CA ARG A 31 -1.20 -2.64 4.46
C ARG A 31 -0.46 -1.47 5.11
N TRP A 32 0.16 -0.61 4.30
CA TRP A 32 0.92 0.53 4.81
C TRP A 32 0.05 1.46 5.66
N TRP A 33 -1.15 1.82 5.17
CA TRP A 33 -2.11 2.64 5.92
C TRP A 33 -2.62 1.96 7.18
N TYR A 34 -2.96 0.68 7.10
CA TYR A 34 -3.39 -0.11 8.25
C TYR A 34 -2.32 -0.09 9.34
N GLU A 35 -1.06 -0.34 8.98
CA GLU A 35 0.02 -0.32 9.95
C GLU A 35 0.27 1.09 10.52
N GLY A 36 0.10 2.14 9.72
CA GLY A 36 0.15 3.53 10.18
C GLY A 36 -0.89 3.82 11.27
N ILE A 37 -2.12 3.33 11.08
CA ILE A 37 -3.21 3.46 12.06
C ILE A 37 -2.87 2.69 13.35
N VAL A 38 -2.43 1.43 13.23
CA VAL A 38 -2.06 0.63 14.41
C VAL A 38 -0.89 1.26 15.17
N ARG A 39 0.14 1.77 14.48
CA ARG A 39 1.25 2.51 15.11
C ARG A 39 0.76 3.76 15.83
N GLY A 40 -0.14 4.53 15.22
CA GLY A 40 -0.73 5.73 15.83
C GLY A 40 -1.52 5.42 17.10
N MET A 41 -2.10 4.22 17.21
CA MET A 41 -2.78 3.74 18.42
C MET A 41 -1.86 3.06 19.44
N GLY A 42 -0.54 3.09 19.24
CA GLY A 42 0.44 2.44 20.13
C GLY A 42 0.53 0.92 19.97
N GLY A 43 -0.08 0.35 18.94
CA GLY A 43 -0.01 -1.07 18.63
C GLY A 43 1.30 -1.46 17.95
N ARG A 44 1.67 -2.75 18.06
CA ARG A 44 2.83 -3.32 17.39
C ARG A 44 2.46 -3.84 16.00
N VAL A 45 3.29 -3.54 15.01
CA VAL A 45 3.18 -4.03 13.63
C VAL A 45 4.56 -4.45 13.11
N CYS A 46 4.59 -5.20 12.02
CA CYS A 46 5.84 -5.54 11.35
C CYS A 46 6.61 -4.26 10.98
N ASN A 47 7.91 -4.22 11.32
CA ASN A 47 8.79 -3.13 10.92
C ASN A 47 9.67 -3.62 9.76
N ALA A 48 9.27 -3.30 8.53
CA ALA A 48 10.04 -3.65 7.32
C ALA A 48 11.35 -2.84 7.20
N THR A 49 11.48 -1.79 7.99
CA THR A 49 12.66 -0.92 8.13
C THR A 49 13.44 -1.17 9.41
N ALA A 50 13.09 -2.21 10.19
CA ALA A 50 13.94 -2.62 11.29
C ALA A 50 15.26 -3.09 10.70
N ASP A 51 16.30 -2.30 10.95
CA ASP A 51 17.69 -2.66 10.71
C ASP A 51 17.92 -4.08 11.24
N LYS A 52 18.52 -4.94 10.42
CA LYS A 52 19.07 -6.20 10.93
C LYS A 52 20.26 -5.82 11.81
N ALA A 53 20.02 -5.67 13.11
CA ALA A 53 21.06 -5.78 14.11
C ALA A 53 21.61 -7.21 14.13
#